data_AF-A0A2D4WQD8-F1
#
_entry.id   AF-A0A2D4WQD8-F1
#
_cell.length_a   1.000
_cell.length_b   1.000
_cell.length_c   1.000
_cell.angle_alpha   90.00
_cell.angle_beta   90.00
_cell.angle_gamma   90.00
#
_symmetry.space_group_name_H-M   'P 1'
#
loop_
_entity.id
_entity.type
_entity.pdbx_description
1 polymer ?
#
loop_
_entity_poly.entity_id
_entity_poly.type
_entity_poly.pdbx_seq_one_letter_code
_entity_poly.pdbx_strand_id
1 'polypeptide(L)'
;MRRAKISVIGAGNVGATCAHWAAAKELGDIILVDIPDKEGVAKGKALDLACAAPMERFDSNIIGTSDYADTAGSDVVIVTAGLPRKPGMSRDDLIETNVKIVRSVSEKVAEHSPESIMILVSNPLDAMVYT
;
A
#
# COMPACT_ATOMS: atom_id res chain seq x y z
N MET A 1 -5.80 -20.01 13.75
CA MET A 1 -6.39 -19.09 12.75
C MET A 1 -5.31 -18.74 11.74
N ARG A 2 -5.64 -18.50 10.47
CA ARG A 2 -4.62 -18.02 9.51
C ARG A 2 -4.22 -16.60 9.88
N ARG A 3 -2.94 -16.25 9.68
CA ARG A 3 -2.47 -14.86 9.81
C ARG A 3 -3.17 -14.01 8.74
N ALA A 4 -3.58 -12.79 9.09
CA ALA A 4 -4.17 -11.88 8.13
C ALA A 4 -3.11 -11.42 7.12
N LYS A 5 -3.51 -11.17 5.89
CA LYS A 5 -2.65 -10.64 4.83
C LYS A 5 -3.07 -9.20 4.51
N ILE A 6 -2.12 -8.28 4.61
CA ILE A 6 -2.35 -6.83 4.49
C ILE A 6 -1.52 -6.32 3.32
N SER A 7 -2.18 -5.80 2.27
CA SER A 7 -1.47 -5.13 1.17
C SER A 7 -1.47 -3.64 1.36
N VAL A 8 -0.30 -3.00 1.27
CA VAL A 8 -0.14 -1.55 1.31
C VAL A 8 0.30 -1.09 -0.08
N ILE A 9 -0.56 -0.35 -0.75
CA ILE A 9 -0.30 0.18 -2.09
C ILE A 9 0.31 1.57 -1.97
N GLY A 10 1.56 1.71 -2.41
CA GLY A 10 2.45 2.87 -2.26
C GLY A 10 3.49 2.64 -1.15
N ALA A 11 4.78 2.63 -1.52
CA ALA A 11 5.91 2.49 -0.59
C ALA A 11 6.51 3.86 -0.18
N GLY A 12 5.75 4.94 -0.31
CA GLY A 12 6.10 6.26 0.21
C GLY A 12 6.09 6.30 1.75
N ASN A 13 6.34 7.48 2.32
CA ASN A 13 6.45 7.63 3.79
C ASN A 13 5.20 7.14 4.53
N VAL A 14 4.00 7.41 4.01
CA VAL A 14 2.74 6.99 4.62
C VAL A 14 2.60 5.47 4.60
N GLY A 15 2.82 4.84 3.43
CA GLY A 15 2.74 3.39 3.29
C GLY A 15 3.80 2.64 4.11
N ALA A 16 5.04 3.13 4.12
CA ALA A 16 6.10 2.57 4.95
C ALA A 16 5.78 2.65 6.45
N THR A 17 5.22 3.77 6.91
CA THR A 17 4.80 3.94 8.31
C THR A 17 3.62 3.04 8.65
N CYS A 18 2.69 2.86 7.70
CA CYS A 18 1.57 1.94 7.85
C CYS A 18 2.05 0.49 8.00
N ALA A 19 2.95 0.05 7.11
CA ALA A 19 3.58 -1.26 7.19
C ALA A 19 4.33 -1.46 8.52
N HIS A 20 5.10 -0.46 8.97
CA HIS A 20 5.79 -0.50 10.26
C HIS A 20 4.84 -0.77 11.43
N TRP A 21 3.75 0.00 11.55
CA TRP A 21 2.80 -0.18 12.65
C TRP A 21 1.98 -1.45 12.53
N ALA A 22 1.66 -1.91 11.31
CA ALA A 22 1.00 -3.18 11.11
C ALA A 22 1.88 -4.36 11.56
N ALA A 23 3.19 -4.29 11.28
CA ALA A 23 4.15 -5.31 11.68
C ALA A 23 4.38 -5.29 13.19
N ALA A 24 4.68 -4.11 13.76
CA ALA A 24 4.96 -3.94 15.18
C ALA A 24 3.78 -4.31 16.09
N LYS A 25 2.55 -4.22 15.59
CA LYS A 25 1.33 -4.67 16.29
C LYS A 25 0.90 -6.09 15.96
N GLU A 26 1.70 -6.83 15.18
CA GLU A 26 1.42 -8.20 14.74
C GLU A 26 0.03 -8.38 14.10
N LEU A 27 -0.40 -7.40 13.30
CA LEU A 27 -1.72 -7.43 12.68
C LEU A 27 -1.81 -8.43 11.52
N GLY A 28 -0.68 -8.76 10.88
CA GLY A 28 -0.65 -9.68 9.75
C GLY A 28 0.65 -9.62 8.95
N ASP A 29 0.75 -10.48 7.94
CA ASP A 29 1.82 -10.43 6.93
C ASP A 29 1.54 -9.30 5.94
N ILE A 30 2.59 -8.61 5.52
CA ILE A 30 2.48 -7.35 4.78
C ILE A 30 3.09 -7.48 3.39
N ILE A 31 2.32 -7.04 2.39
CA ILE A 31 2.78 -6.86 1.02
C ILE A 31 2.84 -5.37 0.71
N LEU A 32 4.04 -4.81 0.59
CA LEU A 32 4.25 -3.42 0.22
C LEU A 32 4.45 -3.34 -1.30
N VAL A 33 3.48 -2.75 -2.00
CA VAL A 33 3.48 -2.63 -3.46
C VAL A 33 3.80 -1.21 -3.86
N ASP A 34 4.69 -1.00 -4.84
CA ASP A 34 4.84 0.29 -5.51
C ASP A 34 4.95 0.08 -7.03
N ILE A 35 5.00 1.17 -7.79
CA ILE A 35 5.23 1.10 -9.24
C ILE A 35 6.59 0.46 -9.54
N PRO A 36 6.79 -0.14 -10.74
CA PRO A 36 8.04 -0.79 -11.11
C PRO A 36 9.29 0.07 -10.88
N ASP A 37 9.24 1.36 -11.22
CA ASP A 37 10.33 2.32 -10.99
C ASP A 37 10.72 2.50 -9.51
N LYS A 38 9.83 2.12 -8.60
CA LYS A 38 10.00 2.21 -7.14
C LYS A 38 10.02 0.85 -6.45
N GLU A 39 10.08 -0.26 -7.18
CA GLU A 39 10.14 -1.60 -6.60
C GLU A 39 11.31 -1.75 -5.62
N GLY A 40 12.47 -1.20 -5.98
CA GLY A 40 13.66 -1.19 -5.11
C GLY A 40 13.41 -0.46 -3.77
N VAL A 41 12.57 0.58 -3.77
CA VAL A 41 12.16 1.28 -2.54
C VAL A 41 11.26 0.38 -1.71
N ALA A 42 10.26 -0.26 -2.31
CA ALA A 42 9.38 -1.19 -1.61
C ALA A 42 10.17 -2.34 -0.96
N LYS A 43 11.07 -2.98 -1.72
CA LYS A 43 11.96 -4.04 -1.22
C LYS A 43 12.89 -3.53 -0.12
N GLY A 44 13.47 -2.34 -0.29
CA GLY A 44 14.32 -1.72 0.70
C GLY A 44 13.60 -1.47 2.03
N LYS A 45 12.36 -0.96 1.98
CA LYS A 45 11.52 -0.75 3.17
C LYS A 45 11.12 -2.06 3.86
N ALA A 46 10.78 -3.09 3.08
CA ALA A 46 10.50 -4.41 3.62
C ALA A 46 11.73 -5.00 4.35
N LEU A 47 12.91 -4.89 3.74
CA LEU A 47 14.17 -5.36 4.34
C LEU A 47 14.52 -4.59 5.61
N ASP A 48 14.34 -3.28 5.62
CA ASP A 48 14.58 -2.42 6.79
C ASP A 48 13.72 -2.85 7.99
N LEU A 49 12.42 -3.11 7.76
CA LEU A 49 11.51 -3.65 8.77
C LEU A 49 11.91 -5.05 9.23
N ALA A 50 12.29 -5.95 8.31
CA ALA A 50 12.74 -7.29 8.65
C ALA A 50 14.00 -7.27 9.55
N CYS A 51 14.92 -6.34 9.33
CA CYS A 51 16.10 -6.14 10.18
C CYS A 51 15.73 -5.63 11.59
N ALA A 52 14.66 -4.83 11.72
CA ALA A 52 14.16 -4.34 13.01
C ALA A 52 13.37 -5.40 13.80
N ALA A 53 12.84 -6.43 13.12
CA ALA A 53 11.94 -7.43 13.69
C ALA A 53 12.44 -8.10 14.99
N PRO A 54 13.72 -8.51 15.12
CA PRO A 54 14.22 -9.12 16.36
C PRO A 54 14.24 -8.17 17.56
N MET A 55 14.42 -6.86 17.32
CA MET A 55 14.43 -5.84 18.36
C MET A 55 13.01 -5.47 18.79
N GLU A 56 12.12 -5.30 17.81
CA GLU A 56 10.71 -4.95 18.02
C GLU A 56 9.82 -6.15 18.37
N ARG A 57 10.37 -7.36 18.31
CA ARG A 57 9.73 -8.64 18.71
C ARG A 57 8.45 -8.96 17.94
N PHE A 58 8.44 -8.74 16.63
CA PHE A 58 7.41 -9.25 15.73
C PHE A 58 8.00 -10.30 14.78
N ASP A 59 7.15 -11.19 14.27
CA ASP A 59 7.52 -12.23 13.30
C ASP A 59 6.75 -12.12 11.97
N SER A 60 6.01 -11.03 11.77
CA SER A 60 5.27 -10.73 10.54
C SER A 60 6.18 -10.78 9.31
N ASN A 61 5.78 -11.51 8.27
CA ASN A 61 6.48 -11.56 7.01
C ASN A 61 6.17 -10.29 6.19
N ILE A 62 7.21 -9.63 5.68
CA ILE A 62 7.07 -8.35 4.95
C ILE A 62 7.78 -8.49 3.61
N ILE A 63 7.02 -8.31 2.53
CA ILE A 63 7.52 -8.41 1.16
C ILE A 63 7.34 -7.06 0.47
N GLY A 64 8.38 -6.61 -0.23
CA GLY A 64 8.29 -5.47 -1.15
C GLY A 64 8.25 -5.95 -2.59
N THR A 65 7.33 -5.42 -3.40
CA THR A 65 7.11 -5.87 -4.78
C THR A 65 6.56 -4.75 -5.67
N SER A 66 6.55 -5.00 -6.98
CA SER A 66 5.80 -4.20 -7.97
C SER A 66 4.66 -4.99 -8.63
N ASP A 67 4.57 -6.29 -8.35
CA ASP A 67 3.57 -7.18 -8.91
C ASP A 67 2.33 -7.24 -8.01
N TYR A 68 1.15 -7.03 -8.61
CA TYR A 68 -0.12 -7.16 -7.90
C TYR A 68 -0.51 -8.61 -7.65
N ALA A 69 0.08 -9.58 -8.37
CA ALA A 69 -0.15 -11.00 -8.12
C ALA A 69 0.21 -11.39 -6.68
N ASP A 70 1.24 -10.76 -6.11
CA ASP A 70 1.65 -10.96 -4.72
C ASP A 70 0.59 -10.47 -3.71
N THR A 71 -0.33 -9.61 -4.12
CA THR A 71 -1.45 -9.13 -3.28
C THR A 71 -2.61 -10.12 -3.20
N ALA A 72 -2.58 -11.23 -3.93
CA ALA A 72 -3.71 -12.14 -4.01
C ALA A 72 -4.15 -12.70 -2.65
N GLY A 73 -5.45 -12.69 -2.39
CA GLY A 73 -6.04 -13.17 -1.14
C GLY A 73 -5.76 -12.30 0.09
N SER A 74 -5.50 -11.00 -0.10
CA SER A 74 -5.37 -10.05 1.01
C SER A 74 -6.71 -9.86 1.73
N ASP A 75 -6.65 -9.76 3.05
CA ASP A 75 -7.81 -9.47 3.91
C ASP A 75 -8.09 -7.97 3.96
N VAL A 76 -7.03 -7.16 3.95
CA VAL A 76 -7.10 -5.70 3.97
C VAL A 76 -6.16 -5.12 2.91
N VAL A 77 -6.65 -4.14 2.15
CA VAL A 77 -5.83 -3.38 1.20
C VAL A 77 -5.86 -1.90 1.56
N ILE A 78 -4.69 -1.33 1.83
CA ILE A 78 -4.52 0.07 2.23
C ILE A 78 -3.93 0.84 1.07
N VAL A 79 -4.70 1.78 0.51
CA VAL A 79 -4.29 2.58 -0.65
C VAL A 79 -3.71 3.91 -0.17
N THR A 80 -2.39 4.02 -0.26
CA THR A 80 -1.63 5.25 0.04
C THR A 80 -1.00 5.87 -1.20
N ALA A 81 -1.12 5.20 -2.36
CA ALA A 81 -0.59 5.64 -3.63
C ALA A 81 -1.32 6.88 -4.14
N GLY A 82 -0.55 7.92 -4.44
CA GLY A 82 -1.05 9.15 -4.99
C GLY A 82 0.10 10.05 -5.40
N LEU A 83 -0.17 10.96 -6.32
CA LEU A 83 0.77 11.98 -6.71
C LEU A 83 0.69 13.14 -5.70
N PRO A 84 1.81 13.57 -5.09
CA PRO A 84 1.81 14.82 -4.35
C PRO A 84 1.63 16.00 -5.32
N ARG A 85 1.00 17.08 -4.86
CA ARG A 85 0.84 18.30 -5.64
C ARG A 85 2.22 18.84 -6.04
N LYS A 86 2.47 18.97 -7.34
CA LYS A 86 3.70 19.58 -7.87
C LYS A 86 3.52 21.10 -8.07
N PRO A 87 4.59 21.89 -7.97
CA PRO A 87 4.55 23.31 -8.35
C PRO A 87 4.00 23.47 -9.77
N GLY A 88 3.01 24.36 -9.95
CA GLY A 88 2.37 24.61 -11.24
C GLY A 88 1.17 23.70 -11.58
N MET A 89 0.86 22.69 -10.76
CA MET A 89 -0.30 21.82 -10.96
C MET A 89 -1.57 22.44 -10.38
N SER A 90 -2.65 22.47 -11.16
CA SER A 90 -3.97 22.90 -10.68
C SER A 90 -4.55 21.87 -9.71
N ARG A 91 -5.60 22.25 -8.98
CA ARG A 91 -6.28 21.33 -8.07
C ARG A 91 -7.00 20.22 -8.84
N ASP A 92 -7.54 20.55 -10.02
CA ASP A 92 -8.33 19.63 -10.82
C ASP A 92 -7.44 18.60 -11.53
N ASP A 93 -6.27 19.02 -12.06
CA ASP A 93 -5.29 18.11 -12.66
C ASP A 93 -4.80 17.05 -11.65
N LEU A 94 -4.61 17.48 -10.40
CA LEU A 94 -4.21 16.60 -9.30
C LEU A 94 -5.29 15.55 -9.00
N ILE A 95 -6.55 16.00 -8.94
CA ILE A 95 -7.69 15.10 -8.70
C ILE A 95 -7.80 14.09 -9.84
N GLU A 96 -7.78 14.55 -11.10
CA GLU A 96 -7.94 13.66 -12.25
C GLU A 96 -6.83 12.61 -12.32
N THR A 97 -5.59 13.01 -12.00
CA THR A 97 -4.44 12.08 -11.95
C THR A 97 -4.62 11.05 -10.83
N ASN A 98 -4.99 11.46 -9.63
CA ASN A 98 -5.16 10.54 -8.50
C ASN A 98 -6.38 9.63 -8.68
N VAL A 99 -7.47 10.12 -9.30
CA VAL A 99 -8.63 9.32 -9.71
C VAL A 99 -8.22 8.16 -10.62
N LYS A 100 -7.39 8.42 -11.63
CA LYS A 100 -6.90 7.37 -12.55
C LYS A 100 -6.05 6.34 -11.81
N ILE A 101 -5.20 6.78 -10.88
CA ILE A 101 -4.38 5.89 -10.06
C ILE A 101 -5.27 5.01 -9.18
N VAL A 102 -6.17 5.62 -8.40
CA VAL A 102 -7.06 4.92 -7.47
C VAL A 102 -7.91 3.91 -8.23
N ARG A 103 -8.53 4.31 -9.35
CA ARG A 103 -9.31 3.39 -10.19
C ARG A 103 -8.49 2.18 -10.65
N SER A 104 -7.29 2.39 -11.17
CA SER A 104 -6.43 1.30 -11.62
C SER A 104 -6.02 0.37 -10.47
N VAL A 105 -5.75 0.93 -9.28
CA VAL A 105 -5.49 0.14 -8.07
C VAL A 105 -6.72 -0.68 -7.70
N SER A 106 -7.90 -0.06 -7.67
CA SER A 106 -9.17 -0.72 -7.32
C SER A 106 -9.50 -1.87 -8.25
N GLU A 107 -9.33 -1.69 -9.57
CA GLU A 107 -9.53 -2.76 -10.57
C GLU A 107 -8.60 -3.96 -10.33
N LYS A 108 -7.30 -3.71 -10.06
CA LYS A 108 -6.35 -4.78 -9.76
C LYS A 108 -6.62 -5.47 -8.42
N VAL A 109 -7.07 -4.72 -7.42
CA VAL A 109 -7.44 -5.27 -6.11
C VAL A 109 -8.68 -6.15 -6.24
N ALA A 110 -9.69 -5.73 -7.01
CA ALA A 110 -10.87 -6.54 -7.27
C ALA A 110 -10.53 -7.85 -8.01
N GLU A 111 -9.52 -7.83 -8.89
CA GLU A 111 -9.04 -9.02 -9.59
C GLU A 111 -8.34 -10.02 -8.66
N HIS A 112 -7.44 -9.54 -7.79
CA HIS A 112 -6.56 -10.41 -6.99
C HIS A 112 -7.12 -10.72 -5.59
N SER A 113 -7.92 -9.81 -5.04
CA SER A 113 -8.41 -9.83 -3.65
C SER A 113 -9.83 -9.28 -3.55
N PRO A 114 -10.82 -9.90 -4.22
CA PRO A 114 -12.20 -9.40 -4.29
C PRO A 114 -12.90 -9.29 -2.93
N GLU A 115 -12.52 -10.15 -1.97
CA GLU A 115 -13.10 -10.19 -0.62
C GLU A 115 -12.40 -9.26 0.37
N SER A 116 -11.43 -8.46 -0.09
CA SER A 116 -10.64 -7.60 0.79
C SER A 116 -11.42 -6.36 1.25
N ILE A 117 -11.14 -5.92 2.47
CA ILE A 117 -11.57 -4.59 2.93
C ILE A 117 -10.58 -3.56 2.43
N MET A 118 -11.06 -2.60 1.64
CA MET A 118 -10.22 -1.50 1.13
C MET A 118 -10.28 -0.29 2.06
N ILE A 119 -9.11 0.21 2.46
CA ILE A 119 -8.94 1.44 3.25
C ILE A 119 -8.21 2.45 2.38
N LEU A 120 -8.88 3.53 2.03
CA LEU A 120 -8.32 4.58 1.19
C LEU A 120 -7.74 5.71 2.05
N VAL A 121 -6.48 6.06 1.81
CA VAL A 121 -5.74 7.11 2.54
C VAL A 121 -5.32 8.24 1.58
N SER A 122 -5.28 7.96 0.27
CA SER A 122 -4.86 8.90 -0.76
C SER A 122 -5.72 10.16 -0.81
N ASN A 123 -5.06 11.32 -0.90
CA ASN A 123 -5.72 12.61 -0.94
C ASN A 123 -5.93 13.13 -2.37
N PRO A 124 -6.98 13.94 -2.61
CA PRO A 124 -8.01 14.37 -1.66
C PRO A 124 -9.03 13.25 -1.39
N LEU A 125 -9.12 12.81 -0.13
CA LEU A 125 -9.80 11.57 0.26
C LEU A 125 -11.26 11.53 -0.21
N ASP A 126 -12.02 12.59 0.05
CA ASP A 126 -13.45 12.64 -0.24
C ASP A 126 -13.76 12.45 -1.72
N ALA A 127 -12.87 12.91 -2.62
CA ALA A 127 -13.05 12.70 -4.06
C ALA A 127 -12.66 11.29 -4.48
N MET A 128 -11.64 10.71 -3.84
CA MET A 128 -11.11 9.39 -4.20
C MET A 128 -12.03 8.24 -3.78
N VAL A 129 -12.77 8.38 -2.66
CA VAL A 129 -13.60 7.29 -2.13
C VAL A 129 -14.81 6.96 -3.04
N TYR A 130 -15.33 7.94 -3.80
CA TYR A 130 -16.48 7.73 -4.69
C TYR A 130 -16.09 7.32 -6.12
N THR A 131 -14.80 7.09 -6.39
CA THR A 131 -14.25 6.78 -7.71
C THR A 131 -13.97 5.29 -7.83
#